data_AF-A0A3P6Q1U7-F1
#
_entry.id   AF-A0A3P6Q1U7-F1
#
_cell.length_a   1.000
_cell.length_b   1.000
_cell.length_c   1.000
_cell.angle_alpha   90.00
_cell.angle_beta   90.00
_cell.angle_gamma   90.00
#
_symmetry.space_group_name_H-M   'P 1'
#
loop_
_entity.id
_entity.type
_entity.pdbx_description
1 polymer ?
#
loop_
_entity_poly.entity_id
_entity_poly.type
_entity_poly.pdbx_seq_one_letter_code
_entity_poly.pdbx_strand_id
1 'polypeptide(L)'
;MLLIKFAGSDAGVIISILAHRSSSQRREIESVFKAHFGKDLQNELSHELSGRFKQAVLWSFGDKAHVNAMALFKAIDRAGTDELMLIDVLCTATKEEIEEIKAAYLDVLLQNKKNTLSRNLEADVRDDTSGDFRKVLIALLQASREEECDESQVKSDSFELYQAGVGWEQLRKIDEIYTENYGHNLLTAISKETSGDYKVALKRIMQTATNLNETIVEMLYKSMKGAGTNDDSLIRILLAHSEENLATLEELFNERYDKTLTEMIRVMATVKPSRGFNANEDAQELEKAMKGIGTDEATIIDVLANRTNSQRREIAQAYKAQYGKDLKERLHKELSGKFRQAVEWSFYDRAHVNAAALQKAMKGAGTNEGMLIDVLCTATNNEVKKIKEAYQDLTQKSLEDDVESETSGNFKRVLVALLQARRETDCDKSQAREDALEIYKAGEDKLGTDESTFTRILCTRSYDQIRVINEIYQDEAGHDLIKAIEKETSGDYKKVLSRIVLMSKDPIGTVAEMLYRSMKGAGTNDDSLIRIILAYSEDSLQKIQNKFDNTYEKTLVEMISGDTSGDYKKFLLAILE
;
A
#
# COMPACT_ATOMS: atom_id res chain seq x y z
N MET A 1 3.09 36.70 -14.84
CA MET A 1 1.97 37.57 -14.45
C MET A 1 0.75 37.19 -15.28
N LEU A 2 -0.07 36.23 -14.81
CA LEU A 2 -1.52 36.11 -15.04
C LEU A 2 -2.04 34.80 -14.43
N LEU A 3 -3.07 34.97 -13.59
CA LEU A 3 -4.09 34.02 -13.11
C LEU A 3 -3.70 33.00 -12.03
N ILE A 4 -3.60 33.52 -10.81
CA ILE A 4 -4.13 32.84 -9.62
C ILE A 4 -5.62 33.22 -9.50
N LYS A 5 -6.50 32.23 -9.59
CA LYS A 5 -7.87 32.26 -9.03
C LYS A 5 -8.10 30.90 -8.38
N PHE A 6 -8.10 30.91 -7.04
CA PHE A 6 -8.39 29.74 -6.22
C PHE A 6 -9.91 29.54 -6.11
N ALA A 7 -10.36 28.43 -6.69
CA ALA A 7 -11.46 27.60 -6.20
C ALA A 7 -11.21 26.20 -6.79
N GLY A 8 -10.63 25.31 -5.97
CA GLY A 8 -10.13 23.99 -6.39
C GLY A 8 -8.74 24.10 -7.02
N SER A 9 -7.72 23.59 -6.34
CA SER A 9 -6.36 23.58 -6.89
C SER A 9 -6.30 22.69 -8.15
N ASP A 10 -5.91 23.26 -9.29
CA ASP A 10 -5.61 22.48 -10.50
C ASP A 10 -4.29 21.74 -10.27
N ALA A 11 -4.39 20.51 -9.75
CA ALA A 11 -3.25 19.62 -9.51
C ALA A 11 -2.39 19.44 -10.77
N GLY A 12 -2.97 19.54 -11.97
CA GLY A 12 -2.24 19.49 -13.24
C GLY A 12 -1.30 20.68 -13.42
N VAL A 13 -1.73 21.88 -13.04
CA VAL A 13 -0.90 23.09 -13.06
C VAL A 13 0.23 22.98 -12.04
N ILE A 14 -0.06 22.54 -10.80
CA ILE A 14 0.96 22.35 -9.75
C ILE A 14 2.04 21.36 -10.21
N ILE A 15 1.64 20.21 -10.76
CA ILE A 15 2.56 19.22 -11.31
C ILE A 15 3.39 19.83 -12.45
N SER A 16 2.75 20.50 -13.41
CA SER A 16 3.45 21.08 -14.56
C SER A 16 4.52 22.10 -14.16
N ILE A 17 4.28 22.84 -13.07
CA ILE A 17 5.21 23.83 -12.53
C ILE A 17 6.31 23.16 -11.71
N LEU A 18 5.96 22.33 -10.72
CA LEU A 18 6.92 21.82 -9.74
C LEU A 18 7.74 20.63 -10.26
N ALA A 19 7.13 19.72 -11.03
CA ALA A 19 7.82 18.50 -11.48
C ALA A 19 8.99 18.78 -12.45
N HIS A 20 8.98 19.94 -13.13
CA HIS A 20 10.02 20.35 -14.08
C HIS A 20 11.01 21.36 -13.47
N ARG A 21 11.14 21.41 -12.15
CA ARG A 21 12.03 22.34 -11.42
C ARG A 21 12.84 21.57 -10.41
N SER A 22 14.09 21.95 -10.21
CA SER A 22 14.89 21.41 -9.11
C SER A 22 14.39 21.91 -7.75
N SER A 23 14.74 21.22 -6.68
CA SER A 23 14.51 21.60 -5.28
C SER A 23 14.95 23.04 -5.01
N SER A 24 16.12 23.44 -5.51
CA SER A 24 16.63 24.82 -5.43
C SER A 24 15.70 25.82 -6.14
N GLN A 25 15.25 25.52 -7.35
CA GLN A 25 14.30 26.37 -8.09
C GLN A 25 12.93 26.43 -7.40
N ARG A 26 12.46 25.33 -6.80
CA ARG A 26 11.21 25.30 -6.02
C ARG A 26 11.31 26.18 -4.77
N ARG A 27 12.45 26.15 -4.06
CA ARG A 27 12.74 27.06 -2.92
C ARG A 27 12.79 28.52 -3.37
N GLU A 28 13.36 28.81 -4.55
CA GLU A 28 13.33 30.15 -5.12
C GLU A 28 11.89 30.61 -5.42
N ILE A 29 11.07 29.74 -6.03
CA ILE A 29 9.65 30.01 -6.28
C ILE A 29 8.92 30.32 -4.96
N GLU A 30 9.16 29.55 -3.91
CA GLU A 30 8.60 29.78 -2.57
C GLU A 30 9.01 31.15 -2.00
N SER A 31 10.30 31.50 -2.08
CA SER A 31 10.81 32.80 -1.63
C SER A 31 10.16 33.96 -2.41
N VAL A 32 10.08 33.84 -3.73
CA VAL A 32 9.44 34.83 -4.60
C VAL A 32 7.94 34.94 -4.32
N PHE A 33 7.26 33.82 -4.10
CA PHE A 33 5.85 33.78 -3.73
C PHE A 33 5.60 34.51 -2.41
N LYS A 34 6.43 34.25 -1.40
CA LYS A 34 6.38 34.95 -0.11
C LYS A 34 6.61 36.44 -0.25
N ALA A 35 7.59 36.85 -1.06
CA ALA A 35 7.87 38.27 -1.30
C ALA A 35 6.72 38.99 -2.03
N HIS A 36 6.07 38.33 -3.00
CA HIS A 36 5.00 38.93 -3.79
C HIS A 36 3.64 38.93 -3.09
N PHE A 37 3.30 37.86 -2.37
CA PHE A 37 1.96 37.65 -1.83
C PHE A 37 1.89 37.75 -0.31
N GLY A 38 3.02 37.85 0.39
CA GLY A 38 3.07 37.88 1.86
C GLY A 38 2.61 36.57 2.52
N LYS A 39 2.52 35.49 1.74
CA LYS A 39 2.00 34.17 2.15
C LYS A 39 3.07 33.10 1.98
N ASP A 40 2.98 32.06 2.79
CA ASP A 40 3.88 30.91 2.70
C ASP A 40 3.31 29.87 1.72
N LEU A 41 4.05 29.60 0.64
CA LEU A 41 3.56 28.76 -0.46
C LEU A 41 3.27 27.34 0.01
N GLN A 42 4.16 26.75 0.81
CA GLN A 42 3.98 25.39 1.30
C GLN A 42 2.78 25.29 2.25
N ASN A 43 2.53 26.29 3.09
CA ASN A 43 1.32 26.35 3.92
C ASN A 43 0.03 26.45 3.08
N GLU A 44 0.00 27.27 2.04
CA GLU A 44 -1.18 27.37 1.15
C GLU A 44 -1.41 26.05 0.41
N LEU A 45 -0.36 25.43 -0.14
CA LEU A 45 -0.44 24.11 -0.76
C LEU A 45 -0.86 23.02 0.24
N SER A 46 -0.43 23.13 1.49
CA SER A 46 -0.82 22.21 2.57
C SER A 46 -2.33 22.28 2.88
N HIS A 47 -2.95 23.44 2.75
CA HIS A 47 -4.40 23.60 2.93
C HIS A 47 -5.21 23.11 1.72
N GLU A 48 -4.68 23.29 0.52
CA GLU A 48 -5.37 23.00 -0.74
C GLU A 48 -5.23 21.54 -1.20
N LEU A 49 -4.11 20.89 -0.85
CA LEU A 49 -3.81 19.52 -1.26
C LEU A 49 -4.17 18.53 -0.15
N SER A 50 -4.40 17.28 -0.52
CA SER A 50 -4.66 16.20 0.44
C SER A 50 -3.92 14.91 0.08
N GLY A 51 -3.86 14.01 1.06
CA GLY A 51 -3.32 12.66 0.90
C GLY A 51 -1.86 12.60 0.44
N ARG A 52 -1.55 11.57 -0.35
CA ARG A 52 -0.20 11.27 -0.85
C ARG A 52 0.32 12.32 -1.83
N PHE A 53 -0.59 12.94 -2.58
CA PHE A 53 -0.23 14.01 -3.51
C PHE A 53 0.28 15.24 -2.76
N LYS A 54 -0.38 15.65 -1.68
CA LYS A 54 0.13 16.69 -0.76
C LYS A 54 1.52 16.35 -0.25
N GLN A 55 1.72 15.12 0.22
CA GLN A 55 3.02 14.69 0.75
C GLN A 55 4.12 14.79 -0.31
N ALA A 56 3.92 14.21 -1.49
CA ALA A 56 4.90 14.26 -2.57
C ALA A 56 5.22 15.70 -2.98
N VAL A 57 4.21 16.57 -3.08
CA VAL A 57 4.40 17.99 -3.42
C VAL A 57 5.21 18.71 -2.35
N LEU A 58 4.83 18.60 -1.07
CA LEU A 58 5.52 19.29 0.01
C LEU A 58 6.97 18.80 0.17
N TRP A 59 7.19 17.48 0.11
CA TRP A 59 8.53 16.91 0.23
C TRP A 59 9.43 17.32 -0.94
N SER A 60 8.85 17.56 -2.12
CA SER A 60 9.62 17.98 -3.30
C SER A 60 10.28 19.36 -3.18
N PHE A 61 9.89 20.20 -2.22
CA PHE A 61 10.57 21.48 -1.97
C PHE A 61 11.94 21.30 -1.30
N GLY A 62 12.18 20.14 -0.68
CA GLY A 62 13.45 19.78 -0.06
C GLY A 62 14.46 19.17 -1.03
N ASP A 63 15.73 19.28 -0.68
CA ASP A 63 16.80 18.43 -1.22
C ASP A 63 16.79 17.05 -0.53
N LYS A 64 17.70 16.16 -0.92
CA LYS A 64 17.79 14.78 -0.40
C LYS A 64 17.83 14.71 1.12
N ALA A 65 18.66 15.55 1.76
CA ALA A 65 18.76 15.61 3.21
C ALA A 65 17.44 15.99 3.88
N HIS A 66 16.75 17.01 3.34
CA HIS A 66 15.44 17.41 3.83
C HIS A 66 14.36 16.34 3.63
N VAL A 67 14.31 15.70 2.45
CA VAL A 67 13.37 14.59 2.18
C VAL A 67 13.57 13.44 3.17
N ASN A 68 14.81 13.05 3.42
CA ASN A 68 15.14 12.02 4.40
C ASN A 68 14.79 12.46 5.83
N ALA A 69 15.03 13.71 6.20
CA ALA A 69 14.63 14.25 7.50
C ALA A 69 13.11 14.26 7.71
N MET A 70 12.32 14.64 6.69
CA MET A 70 10.86 14.57 6.74
C MET A 70 10.35 13.13 6.90
N ALA A 71 10.97 12.18 6.20
CA ALA A 71 10.64 10.75 6.30
C ALA A 71 10.93 10.20 7.71
N LEU A 72 12.09 10.53 8.27
CA LEU A 72 12.45 10.16 9.66
C LEU A 72 11.52 10.82 10.69
N PHE A 73 11.18 12.10 10.51
CA PHE A 73 10.26 12.79 11.42
C PHE A 73 8.89 12.12 11.41
N LYS A 74 8.36 11.77 10.23
CA LYS A 74 7.08 11.05 10.10
C LYS A 74 7.14 9.62 10.67
N ALA A 75 8.28 8.95 10.55
CA ALA A 75 8.51 7.62 11.09
C ALA A 75 8.46 7.58 12.64
N ILE A 76 8.88 8.67 13.28
CA ILE A 76 8.99 8.83 14.73
C ILE A 76 7.75 9.51 15.32
N ASP A 77 7.31 10.65 14.76
CA ASP A 77 6.22 11.48 15.29
C ASP A 77 4.82 10.94 14.92
N ARG A 78 4.61 9.62 15.13
CA ARG A 78 3.33 8.92 14.93
C ARG A 78 3.04 7.97 16.09
N ALA A 79 1.86 7.33 16.09
CA ALA A 79 1.59 6.26 17.05
C ALA A 79 2.38 4.99 16.65
N GLY A 80 3.43 4.68 17.43
CA GLY A 80 4.41 3.64 17.10
C GLY A 80 5.49 4.15 16.15
N THR A 81 6.51 3.34 15.88
CA THR A 81 7.68 3.73 15.08
C THR A 81 7.61 3.12 13.68
N ASP A 82 8.25 3.72 12.67
CA ASP A 82 8.54 3.06 11.39
C ASP A 82 10.00 2.60 11.36
N GLU A 83 10.26 1.43 11.95
CA GLU A 83 11.61 0.90 12.10
C GLU A 83 12.28 0.69 10.74
N LEU A 84 11.52 0.28 9.72
CA LEU A 84 12.02 0.08 8.37
C LEU A 84 12.46 1.40 7.74
N MET A 85 11.71 2.50 7.92
CA MET A 85 12.13 3.81 7.42
C MET A 85 13.44 4.29 8.08
N LEU A 86 13.59 4.07 9.39
CA LEU A 86 14.84 4.39 10.11
C LEU A 86 16.02 3.60 9.52
N ILE A 87 15.83 2.30 9.32
CA ILE A 87 16.84 1.41 8.72
C ILE A 87 17.19 1.86 7.31
N ASP A 88 16.18 2.08 6.47
CA ASP A 88 16.31 2.42 5.05
C ASP A 88 17.12 3.72 4.86
N VAL A 89 16.83 4.76 5.65
CA VAL A 89 17.54 6.04 5.55
C VAL A 89 18.95 5.93 6.12
N LEU A 90 19.12 5.43 7.34
CA LEU A 90 20.42 5.45 8.02
C LEU A 90 21.44 4.47 7.42
N CYS A 91 20.97 3.36 6.83
CA CYS A 91 21.87 2.39 6.20
C CYS A 91 22.28 2.77 4.77
N THR A 92 21.53 3.68 4.11
CA THR A 92 21.83 4.13 2.74
C THR A 92 22.54 5.47 2.68
N ALA A 93 22.56 6.22 3.78
CA ALA A 93 23.24 7.51 3.86
C ALA A 93 24.76 7.38 4.07
N THR A 94 25.52 8.27 3.44
CA THR A 94 26.95 8.50 3.75
C THR A 94 27.10 9.27 5.05
N LYS A 95 28.35 9.37 5.53
CA LYS A 95 28.70 10.16 6.72
C LYS A 95 28.28 11.63 6.57
N GLU A 96 28.57 12.22 5.43
CA GLU A 96 28.24 13.62 5.12
C GLU A 96 26.72 13.80 5.06
N GLU A 97 26.02 12.88 4.39
CA GLU A 97 24.56 12.91 4.29
C GLU A 97 23.89 12.77 5.67
N ILE A 98 24.44 11.97 6.59
CA ILE A 98 23.92 11.87 7.97
C ILE A 98 23.97 13.22 8.68
N GLU A 99 25.07 13.96 8.57
CA GLU A 99 25.19 15.28 9.19
C GLU A 99 24.23 16.31 8.55
N GLU A 100 24.07 16.28 7.24
CA GLU A 100 23.08 17.10 6.53
C GLU A 100 21.64 16.76 6.95
N ILE A 101 21.32 15.46 7.09
CA ILE A 101 20.01 14.99 7.56
C ILE A 101 19.74 15.47 8.98
N LYS A 102 20.73 15.39 9.89
CA LYS A 102 20.56 15.90 11.27
C LYS A 102 20.26 17.39 11.28
N ALA A 103 20.96 18.18 10.48
CA ALA A 103 20.71 19.61 10.35
C ALA A 103 19.29 19.87 9.82
N ALA A 104 18.91 19.20 8.72
CA ALA A 104 17.58 19.34 8.13
C ALA A 104 16.46 18.87 9.06
N TYR A 105 16.71 17.89 9.93
CA TYR A 105 15.73 17.41 10.92
C TYR A 105 15.36 18.48 11.94
N LEU A 106 16.32 19.33 12.34
CA LEU A 106 16.03 20.48 13.20
C LEU A 106 15.09 21.47 12.52
N ASP A 107 15.28 21.72 11.22
CA ASP A 107 14.37 22.58 10.44
C ASP A 107 12.97 21.98 10.36
N VAL A 108 12.86 20.67 10.12
CA VAL A 108 11.57 19.95 10.10
C VAL A 108 10.85 20.05 11.45
N LEU A 109 11.57 19.92 12.58
CA LEU A 109 10.99 20.12 13.91
C LEU A 109 10.43 21.55 14.09
N LEU A 110 11.18 22.57 13.65
CA LEU A 110 10.74 23.97 13.73
C LEU A 110 9.49 24.22 12.88
N GLN A 111 9.46 23.72 11.65
CA GLN A 111 8.32 23.83 10.74
C GLN A 111 7.06 23.18 11.35
N ASN A 112 7.22 22.09 12.10
CA ASN A 112 6.14 21.38 12.78
C ASN A 112 5.88 21.88 14.22
N LYS A 113 6.45 23.04 14.61
CA LYS A 113 6.28 23.68 15.93
C LYS A 113 6.65 22.76 17.10
N LYS A 114 7.63 21.89 16.90
CA LYS A 114 8.18 21.00 17.93
C LYS A 114 9.34 21.67 18.65
N ASN A 115 9.60 21.26 19.90
CA ASN A 115 10.65 21.84 20.73
C ASN A 115 12.04 21.32 20.33
N THR A 116 12.89 22.16 19.75
CA THR A 116 14.26 21.81 19.34
C THR A 116 15.31 21.91 20.45
N LEU A 117 14.96 22.41 21.65
CA LEU A 117 15.88 22.43 22.79
C LEU A 117 16.10 21.02 23.37
N SER A 118 15.06 20.18 23.31
CA SER A 118 15.09 18.82 23.86
C SER A 118 14.98 17.74 22.79
N ARG A 119 14.57 18.08 21.56
CA ARG A 119 14.44 17.14 20.45
C ARG A 119 15.48 17.40 19.37
N ASN A 120 16.11 16.32 18.95
CA ASN A 120 16.92 16.21 17.75
C ASN A 120 16.83 14.76 17.28
N LEU A 121 17.37 14.46 16.09
CA LEU A 121 17.24 13.13 15.50
C LEU A 121 17.78 12.01 16.41
N GLU A 122 18.93 12.22 17.06
CA GLU A 122 19.52 11.20 17.96
C GLU A 122 18.69 10.99 19.23
N ALA A 123 18.17 12.08 19.83
CA ALA A 123 17.33 12.00 21.01
C ALA A 123 16.01 11.29 20.68
N ASP A 124 15.36 11.69 19.59
CA ASP A 124 14.10 11.10 19.14
C ASP A 124 14.27 9.60 18.83
N VAL A 125 15.33 9.20 18.09
CA VAL A 125 15.63 7.77 17.83
C VAL A 125 15.92 7.01 19.12
N ARG A 126 16.60 7.62 20.09
CA ARG A 126 16.92 6.97 21.37
C ARG A 126 15.66 6.68 22.20
N ASP A 127 14.70 7.59 22.16
CA ASP A 127 13.47 7.51 22.93
C ASP A 127 12.44 6.56 22.29
N ASP A 128 12.39 6.48 20.96
CA ASP A 128 11.43 5.63 20.21
C ASP A 128 11.94 4.24 19.84
N THR A 129 13.20 3.90 20.14
CA THR A 129 13.76 2.57 19.88
C THR A 129 14.38 1.94 21.12
N SER A 130 14.63 0.63 21.10
CA SER A 130 15.15 -0.09 22.26
C SER A 130 16.14 -1.19 21.89
N GLY A 131 16.78 -1.77 22.91
CA GLY A 131 17.66 -2.93 22.76
C GLY A 131 18.87 -2.69 21.84
N ASP A 132 19.30 -3.75 21.16
CA ASP A 132 20.43 -3.72 20.23
C ASP A 132 20.09 -3.00 18.93
N PHE A 133 18.81 -2.99 18.52
CA PHE A 133 18.34 -2.19 17.40
C PHE A 133 18.66 -0.71 17.60
N ARG A 134 18.33 -0.14 18.77
CA ARG A 134 18.70 1.25 19.12
C ARG A 134 20.20 1.49 19.03
N LYS A 135 21.02 0.55 19.54
CA LYS A 135 22.48 0.71 19.54
C LYS A 135 23.02 0.86 18.11
N VAL A 136 22.51 0.05 17.17
CA VAL A 136 22.88 0.14 15.75
C VAL A 136 22.50 1.50 15.17
N LEU A 137 21.26 1.95 15.37
CA LEU A 137 20.84 3.24 14.80
C LEU A 137 21.64 4.42 15.35
N ILE A 138 21.94 4.42 16.66
CA ILE A 138 22.78 5.46 17.27
C ILE A 138 24.21 5.42 16.72
N ALA A 139 24.78 4.22 16.49
CA ALA A 139 26.10 4.10 15.86
C ALA A 139 26.10 4.64 14.42
N LEU A 140 25.07 4.33 13.62
CA LEU A 140 24.93 4.88 12.27
C LEU A 140 24.79 6.40 12.29
N LEU A 141 24.07 6.95 13.27
CA LEU A 141 23.92 8.38 13.46
C LEU A 141 25.20 9.07 13.90
N GLN A 142 26.08 8.42 14.66
CA GLN A 142 27.36 9.03 15.09
C GLN A 142 28.32 9.35 13.94
N ALA A 143 28.02 8.88 12.72
CA ALA A 143 28.73 9.25 11.49
C ALA A 143 30.25 8.99 11.58
N SER A 144 30.65 7.98 12.35
CA SER A 144 32.05 7.67 12.68
C SER A 144 32.62 6.51 11.86
N ARG A 145 32.08 6.23 10.67
CA ARG A 145 32.57 5.17 9.78
C ARG A 145 33.97 5.51 9.28
N GLU A 146 34.89 4.56 9.36
CA GLU A 146 36.25 4.69 8.83
C GLU A 146 36.26 4.37 7.32
N GLU A 147 36.92 5.21 6.52
CA GLU A 147 36.91 5.10 5.05
C GLU A 147 37.97 4.13 4.49
N GLU A 148 39.00 3.81 5.27
CA GLU A 148 40.12 2.93 4.86
C GLU A 148 40.47 1.93 5.96
N CYS A 149 40.79 0.69 5.56
CA CYS A 149 41.19 -0.36 6.48
C CYS A 149 42.32 -1.22 5.87
N ASP A 150 43.32 -1.56 6.67
CA ASP A 150 44.44 -2.39 6.21
C ASP A 150 44.19 -3.90 6.40
N GLU A 151 44.98 -4.74 5.72
CA GLU A 151 44.80 -6.20 5.72
C GLU A 151 44.97 -6.86 7.11
N SER A 152 45.70 -6.21 8.02
CA SER A 152 45.93 -6.71 9.38
C SER A 152 44.70 -6.45 10.25
N GLN A 153 44.15 -5.24 10.16
CA GLN A 153 42.90 -4.88 10.81
C GLN A 153 41.76 -5.76 10.29
N VAL A 154 41.75 -6.06 8.98
CA VAL A 154 40.77 -6.98 8.38
C VAL A 154 40.77 -8.38 8.97
N LYS A 155 41.96 -8.93 9.21
CA LYS A 155 42.10 -10.26 9.81
C LYS A 155 41.74 -10.26 11.29
N SER A 156 42.05 -9.19 12.01
CA SER A 156 41.71 -9.03 13.43
C SER A 156 40.20 -8.94 13.61
N ASP A 157 39.54 -8.05 12.87
CA ASP A 157 38.10 -7.85 12.93
C ASP A 157 37.39 -9.14 12.54
N SER A 158 37.77 -9.79 11.44
CA SER A 158 37.18 -11.07 11.03
C SER A 158 37.25 -12.16 12.12
N PHE A 159 38.29 -12.17 12.96
CA PHE A 159 38.45 -13.13 14.05
C PHE A 159 37.61 -12.79 15.28
N GLU A 160 37.55 -11.51 15.66
CA GLU A 160 36.68 -11.04 16.75
C GLU A 160 35.20 -11.24 16.42
N LEU A 161 34.83 -11.01 15.16
CA LEU A 161 33.46 -11.21 14.65
C LEU A 161 33.05 -12.69 14.64
N TYR A 162 33.99 -13.62 14.35
CA TYR A 162 33.77 -15.06 14.50
C TYR A 162 33.55 -15.46 15.96
N GLN A 163 34.26 -14.84 16.91
CA GLN A 163 34.07 -15.10 18.35
C GLN A 163 32.78 -14.50 18.91
N ALA A 164 32.31 -13.39 18.34
CA ALA A 164 31.12 -12.66 18.80
C ALA A 164 29.80 -13.11 18.16
N GLY A 165 29.84 -13.98 17.13
CA GLY A 165 28.66 -14.54 16.47
C GLY A 165 28.15 -13.75 15.26
N VAL A 166 28.44 -12.45 15.07
CA VAL A 166 28.12 -11.70 13.82
C VAL A 166 28.99 -10.44 13.71
N GLY A 167 29.36 -9.99 12.49
CA GLY A 167 30.20 -8.80 12.31
C GLY A 167 30.20 -7.99 11.01
N TRP A 168 30.70 -6.74 11.11
CA TRP A 168 30.53 -5.65 10.12
C TRP A 168 31.72 -4.69 9.99
N GLU A 169 32.15 -4.53 8.72
CA GLU A 169 32.69 -3.34 7.99
C GLU A 169 33.85 -3.67 7.00
N GLN A 170 33.96 -4.93 6.52
CA GLN A 170 34.89 -5.41 5.48
C GLN A 170 34.25 -6.50 4.59
N LEU A 171 32.96 -6.36 4.29
CA LEU A 171 32.07 -7.50 4.04
C LEU A 171 32.25 -8.23 2.71
N ARG A 172 32.77 -7.61 1.64
CA ARG A 172 32.85 -8.32 0.35
C ARG A 172 33.97 -9.38 0.35
N LYS A 173 35.17 -9.03 0.84
CA LYS A 173 36.30 -9.99 0.98
C LYS A 173 36.05 -11.00 2.11
N ILE A 174 35.38 -10.59 3.18
CA ILE A 174 35.03 -11.49 4.29
C ILE A 174 33.92 -12.47 3.88
N ASP A 175 32.88 -12.06 3.14
CA ASP A 175 31.83 -12.99 2.68
C ASP A 175 32.41 -14.04 1.73
N GLU A 176 33.36 -13.67 0.86
CA GLU A 176 34.13 -14.60 0.02
C GLU A 176 34.94 -15.59 0.87
N ILE A 177 35.77 -15.10 1.80
CA ILE A 177 36.63 -15.93 2.68
C ILE A 177 35.80 -16.81 3.64
N TYR A 178 34.70 -16.29 4.18
CA TYR A 178 33.80 -17.01 5.07
C TYR A 178 33.04 -18.11 4.32
N THR A 179 32.56 -17.82 3.12
CA THR A 179 31.94 -18.82 2.25
C THR A 179 32.93 -19.94 1.90
N GLU A 180 34.19 -19.59 1.60
CA GLU A 180 35.25 -20.56 1.35
C GLU A 180 35.58 -21.44 2.58
N ASN A 181 35.58 -20.88 3.78
CA ASN A 181 35.96 -21.62 5.00
C ASN A 181 34.83 -22.42 5.65
N TYR A 182 33.57 -21.98 5.52
CA TYR A 182 32.44 -22.51 6.29
C TYR A 182 31.26 -22.98 5.43
N GLY A 183 31.35 -22.85 4.11
CA GLY A 183 30.37 -23.41 3.16
C GLY A 183 29.00 -22.72 3.12
N HIS A 184 28.84 -21.57 3.77
CA HIS A 184 27.66 -20.71 3.70
C HIS A 184 28.03 -19.25 3.90
N ASN A 185 27.23 -18.32 3.37
CA ASN A 185 27.52 -16.89 3.42
C ASN A 185 27.09 -16.23 4.75
N LEU A 186 27.68 -15.08 5.06
CA LEU A 186 27.49 -14.39 6.34
C LEU A 186 26.02 -13.94 6.52
N LEU A 187 25.33 -13.62 5.43
CA LEU A 187 23.91 -13.23 5.45
C LEU A 187 23.01 -14.36 5.97
N THR A 188 23.43 -15.62 5.77
CA THR A 188 22.76 -16.81 6.30
C THR A 188 22.96 -16.95 7.81
N ALA A 189 24.15 -16.64 8.33
CA ALA A 189 24.43 -16.68 9.77
C ALA A 189 23.62 -15.61 10.53
N ILE A 190 23.63 -14.36 10.04
CA ILE A 190 22.80 -13.27 10.58
C ILE A 190 21.33 -13.66 10.63
N SER A 191 20.86 -14.33 9.57
CA SER A 191 19.48 -14.78 9.50
C SER A 191 19.11 -15.78 10.58
N LYS A 192 20.06 -16.60 11.06
CA LYS A 192 19.82 -17.63 12.08
C LYS A 192 20.01 -17.12 13.49
N GLU A 193 20.95 -16.20 13.70
CA GLU A 193 21.41 -15.82 15.05
C GLU A 193 20.80 -14.51 15.57
N THR A 194 20.14 -13.74 14.70
CA THR A 194 19.50 -12.48 15.08
C THR A 194 18.00 -12.50 14.77
N SER A 195 17.24 -11.62 15.43
CA SER A 195 15.79 -11.54 15.28
C SER A 195 15.28 -10.09 15.28
N GLY A 196 14.05 -9.89 14.79
CA GLY A 196 13.38 -8.59 14.80
C GLY A 196 14.10 -7.51 13.98
N ASP A 197 13.88 -6.24 14.33
CA ASP A 197 14.40 -5.09 13.58
C ASP A 197 15.93 -5.00 13.60
N TYR A 198 16.56 -5.58 14.64
CA TYR A 198 18.02 -5.73 14.69
C TYR A 198 18.54 -6.59 13.53
N LYS A 199 17.89 -7.73 13.24
CA LYS A 199 18.22 -8.57 12.07
C LYS A 199 18.02 -7.81 10.76
N VAL A 200 16.94 -7.04 10.64
CA VAL A 200 16.63 -6.27 9.43
C VAL A 200 17.67 -5.17 9.20
N ALA A 201 18.05 -4.46 10.27
CA ALA A 201 19.08 -3.42 10.22
C ALA A 201 20.42 -3.99 9.76
N LEU A 202 20.87 -5.08 10.38
CA LEU A 202 22.11 -5.74 9.98
C LEU A 202 22.04 -6.17 8.52
N LYS A 203 21.01 -6.93 8.11
CA LYS A 203 20.86 -7.31 6.69
C LYS A 203 20.93 -6.12 5.75
N ARG A 204 20.31 -4.99 6.11
CA ARG A 204 20.31 -3.82 5.24
C ARG A 204 21.70 -3.22 5.07
N ILE A 205 22.47 -3.09 6.15
CA ILE A 205 23.86 -2.61 6.09
C ILE A 205 24.66 -3.47 5.09
N MET A 206 24.33 -4.76 4.93
CA MET A 206 25.10 -5.72 4.09
C MET A 206 24.86 -5.44 2.65
N GLN A 207 23.57 -5.35 2.37
CA GLN A 207 23.09 -5.10 1.04
C GLN A 207 23.68 -3.76 0.58
N THR A 208 23.62 -2.71 1.42
CA THR A 208 24.15 -1.40 1.06
C THR A 208 25.67 -1.37 0.91
N ALA A 209 26.42 -2.03 1.81
CA ALA A 209 27.88 -2.16 1.69
C ALA A 209 28.30 -2.99 0.46
N THR A 210 27.47 -3.97 0.07
CA THR A 210 27.72 -4.81 -1.11
C THR A 210 27.43 -4.06 -2.40
N ASN A 211 26.25 -3.47 -2.51
CA ASN A 211 25.83 -2.67 -3.65
C ASN A 211 24.65 -1.76 -3.26
N LEU A 212 24.95 -0.48 -3.05
CA LEU A 212 23.97 0.53 -2.66
C LEU A 212 22.84 0.68 -3.68
N ASN A 213 23.15 0.79 -4.97
CA ASN A 213 22.14 1.00 -6.02
C ASN A 213 21.21 -0.20 -6.14
N GLU A 214 21.73 -1.43 -6.12
CA GLU A 214 20.91 -2.65 -6.11
C GLU A 214 20.01 -2.75 -4.89
N THR A 215 20.49 -2.26 -3.75
CA THR A 215 19.70 -2.21 -2.52
C THR A 215 18.56 -1.21 -2.63
N ILE A 216 18.83 -0.01 -3.18
CA ILE A 216 17.81 1.02 -3.41
C ILE A 216 16.77 0.54 -4.44
N VAL A 217 17.21 -0.15 -5.51
CA VAL A 217 16.31 -0.78 -6.49
C VAL A 217 15.42 -1.84 -5.85
N GLU A 218 15.97 -2.67 -4.97
CA GLU A 218 15.19 -3.65 -4.21
C GLU A 218 14.18 -2.98 -3.26
N MET A 219 14.57 -1.86 -2.64
CA MET A 219 13.68 -1.03 -1.81
C MET A 219 12.53 -0.43 -2.63
N LEU A 220 12.82 0.13 -3.81
CA LEU A 220 11.80 0.62 -4.74
C LEU A 220 10.83 -0.49 -5.11
N TYR A 221 11.35 -1.65 -5.51
CA TYR A 221 10.51 -2.79 -5.87
C TYR A 221 9.64 -3.24 -4.70
N LYS A 222 10.22 -3.46 -3.52
CA LYS A 222 9.49 -3.84 -2.30
C LYS A 222 8.43 -2.82 -1.90
N SER A 223 8.67 -1.53 -2.14
CA SER A 223 7.68 -0.48 -1.84
C SER A 223 6.44 -0.57 -2.73
N MET A 224 6.52 -1.19 -3.91
CA MET A 224 5.42 -1.32 -4.87
C MET A 224 4.93 -2.77 -5.04
N LYS A 225 5.58 -3.72 -4.38
CA LYS A 225 5.30 -5.15 -4.55
C LYS A 225 4.16 -5.59 -3.64
N GLY A 226 3.24 -6.38 -4.20
CA GLY A 226 2.13 -6.99 -3.47
C GLY A 226 0.81 -6.26 -3.69
N ALA A 227 -0.19 -6.53 -2.83
CA ALA A 227 -1.41 -5.73 -2.81
C ALA A 227 -1.08 -4.38 -2.14
N GLY A 228 -1.26 -3.26 -2.85
CA GLY A 228 -0.96 -1.92 -2.34
C GLY A 228 0.51 -1.47 -2.51
N THR A 229 0.81 -0.29 -1.98
CA THR A 229 2.10 0.39 -2.10
C THR A 229 2.48 0.99 -0.73
N ASN A 230 3.74 0.87 -0.33
CA ASN A 230 4.34 1.68 0.72
C ASN A 230 4.75 3.03 0.13
N ASP A 231 3.80 3.96 0.09
CA ASP A 231 4.00 5.25 -0.58
C ASP A 231 5.02 6.13 0.13
N ASP A 232 5.21 5.98 1.44
CA ASP A 232 6.20 6.76 2.18
C ASP A 232 7.61 6.42 1.70
N SER A 233 7.93 5.12 1.60
CA SER A 233 9.20 4.66 1.04
C SER A 233 9.31 5.00 -0.45
N LEU A 234 8.25 4.81 -1.24
CA LEU A 234 8.28 5.12 -2.68
C LEU A 234 8.51 6.61 -2.93
N ILE A 235 7.72 7.49 -2.31
CA ILE A 235 7.85 8.96 -2.43
C ILE A 235 9.24 9.39 -1.96
N ARG A 236 9.71 8.88 -0.82
CA ARG A 236 11.05 9.20 -0.31
C ARG A 236 12.12 8.85 -1.34
N ILE A 237 12.16 7.60 -1.80
CA ILE A 237 13.24 7.15 -2.70
C ILE A 237 13.18 7.93 -4.01
N LEU A 238 12.00 8.08 -4.62
CA LEU A 238 11.87 8.83 -5.88
C LEU A 238 12.34 10.28 -5.73
N LEU A 239 11.94 10.98 -4.66
CA LEU A 239 12.35 12.37 -4.45
C LEU A 239 13.83 12.50 -4.06
N ALA A 240 14.30 11.69 -3.10
CA ALA A 240 15.67 11.70 -2.61
C ALA A 240 16.70 11.44 -3.72
N HIS A 241 16.34 10.66 -4.75
CA HIS A 241 17.23 10.31 -5.85
C HIS A 241 16.92 11.07 -7.16
N SER A 242 15.84 11.86 -7.21
CA SER A 242 15.35 12.53 -8.44
C SER A 242 16.37 13.46 -9.10
N GLU A 243 17.25 14.07 -8.31
CA GLU A 243 18.27 15.04 -8.78
C GLU A 243 19.69 14.45 -8.81
N GLU A 244 19.86 13.18 -8.44
CA GLU A 244 21.17 12.52 -8.35
C GLU A 244 21.33 11.38 -9.35
N ASN A 245 20.63 10.26 -9.11
CA ASN A 245 20.89 8.99 -9.79
C ASN A 245 19.62 8.20 -10.13
N LEU A 246 18.42 8.82 -10.12
CA LEU A 246 17.17 8.12 -10.41
C LEU A 246 17.17 7.41 -11.79
N ALA A 247 17.81 8.00 -12.80
CA ALA A 247 17.94 7.37 -14.12
C ALA A 247 18.73 6.05 -14.06
N THR A 248 19.83 6.01 -13.31
CA THR A 248 20.61 4.78 -13.09
C THR A 248 19.83 3.74 -12.29
N LEU A 249 19.06 4.17 -11.30
CA LEU A 249 18.18 3.27 -10.54
C LEU A 249 17.06 2.70 -11.42
N GLU A 250 16.49 3.49 -12.32
CA GLU A 250 15.48 3.03 -13.27
C GLU A 250 16.04 1.99 -14.25
N GLU A 251 17.25 2.20 -14.77
CA GLU A 251 17.93 1.23 -15.65
C GLU A 251 18.14 -0.12 -14.94
N LEU A 252 18.76 -0.10 -13.75
CA LEU A 252 18.98 -1.31 -12.94
C LEU A 252 17.66 -2.00 -12.56
N PHE A 253 16.61 -1.23 -12.25
CA PHE A 253 15.29 -1.79 -11.98
C PHE A 253 14.73 -2.54 -13.18
N ASN A 254 14.80 -1.93 -14.36
CA ASN A 254 14.27 -2.49 -15.60
C ASN A 254 15.07 -3.72 -16.07
N GLU A 255 16.36 -3.80 -15.74
CA GLU A 255 17.18 -4.99 -15.98
C GLU A 255 16.85 -6.14 -15.03
N ARG A 256 16.55 -5.82 -13.76
CA ARG A 256 16.36 -6.81 -12.70
C ARG A 256 14.96 -7.41 -12.63
N TYR A 257 13.93 -6.68 -13.07
CA TYR A 257 12.53 -7.09 -12.94
C TYR A 257 11.80 -7.15 -14.29
N ASP A 258 10.85 -8.07 -14.42
CA ASP A 258 10.01 -8.27 -15.62
C ASP A 258 9.02 -7.10 -15.91
N LYS A 259 9.13 -6.00 -15.17
CA LYS A 259 8.31 -4.80 -15.33
C LYS A 259 9.19 -3.58 -15.15
N THR A 260 8.91 -2.55 -15.93
CA THR A 260 9.62 -1.30 -15.78
C THR A 260 9.18 -0.55 -14.51
N LEU A 261 10.07 0.29 -13.96
CA LEU A 261 9.75 1.17 -12.83
C LEU A 261 8.51 2.03 -13.14
N THR A 262 8.45 2.57 -14.37
CA THR A 262 7.32 3.35 -14.87
C THR A 262 6.01 2.55 -14.86
N GLU A 263 6.01 1.28 -15.30
CA GLU A 263 4.81 0.43 -15.27
C GLU A 263 4.34 0.08 -13.86
N MET A 264 5.28 -0.04 -12.91
CA MET A 264 4.98 -0.31 -11.51
C MET A 264 4.39 0.93 -10.81
N ILE A 265 4.93 2.13 -11.08
CA ILE A 265 4.42 3.40 -10.54
C ILE A 265 3.07 3.79 -11.18
N ARG A 266 2.84 3.42 -12.44
CA ARG A 266 1.65 3.84 -13.17
C ARG A 266 0.37 3.31 -12.51
N VAL A 267 -0.37 4.24 -11.93
CA VAL A 267 -1.77 4.05 -11.52
C VAL A 267 -2.59 3.84 -12.79
N MET A 268 -3.20 2.67 -12.91
CA MET A 268 -4.04 2.28 -14.05
C MET A 268 -5.50 2.34 -13.60
N ALA A 269 -5.86 3.55 -13.17
CA ALA A 269 -7.22 3.94 -12.84
C ALA A 269 -8.01 4.19 -14.13
N THR A 270 -9.29 3.85 -14.10
CA THR A 270 -10.26 4.24 -15.13
C THR A 270 -10.85 5.60 -14.78
N VAL A 271 -11.21 5.83 -13.51
CA VAL A 271 -11.66 7.13 -13.01
C VAL A 271 -10.47 7.97 -12.56
N LYS A 272 -10.30 9.15 -13.17
CA LYS A 272 -9.20 10.09 -12.90
C LYS A 272 -9.75 11.45 -12.48
N PRO A 273 -8.96 12.29 -11.78
CA PRO A 273 -9.36 13.66 -11.50
C PRO A 273 -9.74 14.39 -12.79
N SER A 274 -10.98 14.91 -12.84
CA SER A 274 -11.45 15.70 -13.98
C SER A 274 -10.68 17.02 -14.09
N ARG A 275 -10.28 17.39 -15.31
CA ARG A 275 -9.57 18.65 -15.60
C ARG A 275 -10.55 19.82 -15.58
N GLY A 276 -10.14 20.94 -14.98
CA GLY A 276 -11.03 22.10 -14.85
C GLY A 276 -12.24 21.86 -13.95
N PHE A 277 -12.14 20.91 -13.01
CA PHE A 277 -13.20 20.57 -12.08
C PHE A 277 -13.73 21.78 -11.31
N ASN A 278 -15.06 21.95 -11.31
CA ASN A 278 -15.76 22.95 -10.53
C ASN A 278 -16.94 22.32 -9.78
N ALA A 279 -16.75 22.08 -8.48
CA ALA A 279 -17.76 21.46 -7.62
C ALA A 279 -19.10 22.22 -7.62
N ASN A 280 -19.09 23.54 -7.82
CA ASN A 280 -20.31 24.34 -7.82
C ASN A 280 -21.12 24.16 -9.11
N GLU A 281 -20.46 24.03 -10.25
CA GLU A 281 -21.11 23.78 -11.54
C GLU A 281 -21.69 22.37 -11.59
N ASP A 282 -20.91 21.36 -11.18
CA ASP A 282 -21.37 19.98 -11.07
C ASP A 282 -22.58 19.87 -10.12
N ALA A 283 -22.56 20.60 -8.98
CA ALA A 283 -23.71 20.63 -8.06
C ALA A 283 -24.97 21.24 -8.69
N GLN A 284 -24.82 22.27 -9.52
CA GLN A 284 -25.94 22.89 -10.25
C GLN A 284 -26.51 21.98 -11.33
N GLU A 285 -25.63 21.27 -12.03
CA GLU A 285 -25.99 20.30 -13.04
C GLU A 285 -26.77 19.12 -12.43
N LEU A 286 -26.30 18.59 -11.29
CA LEU A 286 -27.02 17.57 -10.52
C LEU A 286 -28.38 18.04 -9.99
N GLU A 287 -28.48 19.27 -9.46
CA GLU A 287 -29.78 19.81 -9.04
C GLU A 287 -30.75 19.92 -10.23
N LYS A 288 -30.26 20.40 -11.38
CA LYS A 288 -31.07 20.50 -12.60
C LYS A 288 -31.56 19.11 -13.05
N ALA A 289 -30.68 18.11 -13.03
CA ALA A 289 -31.00 16.73 -13.41
C ALA A 289 -32.06 16.10 -12.50
N MET A 290 -32.10 16.50 -11.23
CA MET A 290 -33.05 15.97 -10.24
C MET A 290 -34.29 16.85 -10.04
N LYS A 291 -34.43 17.98 -10.74
CA LYS A 291 -35.52 18.94 -10.50
C LYS A 291 -36.67 18.74 -11.49
N GLY A 292 -37.86 18.46 -10.97
CA GLY A 292 -39.09 18.42 -11.76
C GLY A 292 -39.82 17.10 -11.60
N ILE A 293 -40.60 16.72 -12.62
CA ILE A 293 -41.23 15.40 -12.71
C ILE A 293 -40.25 14.49 -13.44
N GLY A 294 -39.78 13.44 -12.77
CA GLY A 294 -38.75 12.54 -13.28
C GLY A 294 -37.34 12.99 -12.91
N THR A 295 -36.37 12.17 -13.29
CA THR A 295 -34.94 12.36 -13.05
C THR A 295 -34.19 12.20 -14.37
N ASP A 296 -33.15 12.99 -14.60
CA ASP A 296 -32.25 12.83 -15.74
C ASP A 296 -31.05 11.98 -15.32
N GLU A 297 -31.19 10.65 -15.40
CA GLU A 297 -30.14 9.71 -14.99
C GLU A 297 -28.89 9.82 -15.86
N ALA A 298 -29.01 10.24 -17.12
CA ALA A 298 -27.87 10.38 -18.02
C ALA A 298 -26.92 11.48 -17.52
N THR A 299 -27.45 12.66 -17.18
CA THR A 299 -26.65 13.74 -16.60
C THR A 299 -26.02 13.34 -15.26
N ILE A 300 -26.73 12.57 -14.42
CA ILE A 300 -26.18 12.06 -13.15
C ILE A 300 -24.99 11.12 -13.41
N ILE A 301 -25.10 10.23 -14.40
CA ILE A 301 -24.02 9.32 -14.79
C ILE A 301 -22.83 10.11 -15.33
N ASP A 302 -23.05 11.02 -16.28
CA ASP A 302 -22.00 11.80 -16.95
C ASP A 302 -21.17 12.60 -15.93
N VAL A 303 -21.83 13.19 -14.93
CA VAL A 303 -21.13 13.90 -13.85
C VAL A 303 -20.45 12.90 -12.91
N LEU A 304 -21.19 11.97 -12.30
CA LEU A 304 -20.64 11.20 -11.17
C LEU A 304 -19.68 10.10 -11.60
N ALA A 305 -19.86 9.43 -12.74
CA ALA A 305 -18.92 8.40 -13.20
C ALA A 305 -17.53 9.00 -13.51
N ASN A 306 -17.49 10.25 -13.97
CA ASN A 306 -16.28 10.96 -14.41
C ASN A 306 -15.66 11.88 -13.34
N ARG A 307 -15.89 11.59 -12.06
CA ARG A 307 -15.33 12.35 -10.92
C ARG A 307 -14.76 11.37 -9.91
N THR A 308 -13.58 11.67 -9.38
CA THR A 308 -13.02 10.88 -8.28
C THR A 308 -13.87 10.99 -7.02
N ASN A 309 -13.68 10.08 -6.08
CA ASN A 309 -14.34 10.10 -4.78
C ASN A 309 -14.15 11.44 -4.06
N SER A 310 -12.93 12.02 -4.11
CA SER A 310 -12.68 13.35 -3.56
C SER A 310 -13.55 14.41 -4.21
N GLN A 311 -13.57 14.45 -5.55
CA GLN A 311 -14.39 15.39 -6.31
C GLN A 311 -15.88 15.19 -6.02
N ARG A 312 -16.38 13.95 -5.94
CA ARG A 312 -17.77 13.65 -5.55
C ARG A 312 -18.10 14.17 -4.15
N ARG A 313 -17.18 14.06 -3.18
CA ARG A 313 -17.35 14.64 -1.83
C ARG A 313 -17.38 16.17 -1.86
N GLU A 314 -16.54 16.80 -2.67
CA GLU A 314 -16.54 18.26 -2.87
C GLU A 314 -17.85 18.73 -3.51
N ILE A 315 -18.36 18.00 -4.51
CA ILE A 315 -19.68 18.26 -5.11
C ILE A 315 -20.78 18.17 -4.04
N ALA A 316 -20.76 17.15 -3.19
CA ALA A 316 -21.74 17.01 -2.11
C ALA A 316 -21.71 18.19 -1.12
N GLN A 317 -20.51 18.68 -0.77
CA GLN A 317 -20.34 19.86 0.07
C GLN A 317 -20.86 21.13 -0.62
N ALA A 318 -20.50 21.35 -1.89
CA ALA A 318 -20.97 22.48 -2.69
C ALA A 318 -22.50 22.47 -2.84
N TYR A 319 -23.09 21.32 -3.12
CA TYR A 319 -24.54 21.13 -3.21
C TYR A 319 -25.23 21.50 -1.90
N LYS A 320 -24.70 21.06 -0.75
CA LYS A 320 -25.23 21.43 0.58
C LYS A 320 -25.13 22.92 0.84
N ALA A 321 -24.02 23.57 0.45
CA ALA A 321 -23.84 25.00 0.61
C ALA A 321 -24.80 25.83 -0.26
N GLN A 322 -25.06 25.41 -1.50
CA GLN A 322 -25.93 26.14 -2.43
C GLN A 322 -27.43 25.93 -2.16
N TYR A 323 -27.83 24.71 -1.78
CA TYR A 323 -29.24 24.33 -1.72
C TYR A 323 -29.75 24.03 -0.30
N GLY A 324 -28.87 23.96 0.69
CA GLY A 324 -29.23 23.61 2.07
C GLY A 324 -29.71 22.16 2.24
N LYS A 325 -29.45 21.29 1.26
CA LYS A 325 -29.90 19.88 1.21
C LYS A 325 -28.70 18.94 1.10
N ASP A 326 -28.82 17.74 1.65
CA ASP A 326 -27.80 16.71 1.46
C ASP A 326 -27.93 16.06 0.07
N LEU A 327 -26.82 16.03 -0.69
CA LEU A 327 -26.81 15.47 -2.05
C LEU A 327 -27.08 13.96 -2.06
N LYS A 328 -26.53 13.21 -1.11
CA LYS A 328 -26.70 11.76 -1.06
C LYS A 328 -28.15 11.41 -0.74
N GLU A 329 -28.77 12.11 0.21
CA GLU A 329 -30.21 11.96 0.49
C GLU A 329 -31.09 12.35 -0.69
N ARG A 330 -30.70 13.39 -1.45
CA ARG A 330 -31.41 13.77 -2.67
C ARG A 330 -31.35 12.62 -3.70
N LEU A 331 -30.15 12.13 -4.02
CA LEU A 331 -29.94 11.02 -4.95
C LEU A 331 -30.66 9.75 -4.48
N HIS A 332 -30.68 9.46 -3.18
CA HIS A 332 -31.41 8.31 -2.61
C HIS A 332 -32.90 8.34 -2.94
N LYS A 333 -33.52 9.53 -2.91
CA LYS A 333 -34.95 9.73 -3.17
C LYS A 333 -35.29 9.66 -4.66
N GLU A 334 -34.39 10.15 -5.51
CA GLU A 334 -34.59 10.25 -6.96
C GLU A 334 -34.28 8.91 -7.66
N LEU A 335 -33.23 8.21 -7.24
CA LEU A 335 -32.78 6.98 -7.89
C LEU A 335 -33.44 5.74 -7.31
N SER A 336 -33.32 4.58 -7.97
CA SER A 336 -33.81 3.31 -7.41
C SER A 336 -32.95 2.09 -7.75
N GLY A 337 -33.23 0.98 -7.08
CA GLY A 337 -32.60 -0.32 -7.35
C GLY A 337 -31.07 -0.32 -7.25
N LYS A 338 -30.43 -1.08 -8.14
CA LYS A 338 -28.97 -1.23 -8.19
C LYS A 338 -28.25 0.02 -8.69
N PHE A 339 -28.93 0.84 -9.50
CA PHE A 339 -28.39 2.13 -9.91
C PHE A 339 -28.21 3.07 -8.71
N ARG A 340 -29.24 3.19 -7.85
CA ARG A 340 -29.14 3.95 -6.59
C ARG A 340 -27.96 3.46 -5.74
N GLN A 341 -27.85 2.16 -5.53
CA GLN A 341 -26.77 1.59 -4.73
C GLN A 341 -25.39 1.92 -5.30
N ALA A 342 -25.20 1.75 -6.62
CA ALA A 342 -23.92 2.05 -7.27
C ALA A 342 -23.55 3.54 -7.14
N VAL A 343 -24.52 4.44 -7.34
CA VAL A 343 -24.33 5.89 -7.18
C VAL A 343 -24.00 6.24 -5.73
N GLU A 344 -24.74 5.72 -4.75
CA GLU A 344 -24.46 5.97 -3.32
C GLU A 344 -23.08 5.50 -2.91
N TRP A 345 -22.71 4.28 -3.30
CA TRP A 345 -21.41 3.71 -2.98
C TRP A 345 -20.28 4.43 -3.72
N SER A 346 -20.53 5.12 -4.82
CA SER A 346 -19.52 5.91 -5.52
C SER A 346 -18.98 7.10 -4.69
N PHE A 347 -19.73 7.53 -3.66
CA PHE A 347 -19.28 8.54 -2.70
C PHE A 347 -18.45 7.96 -1.54
N TYR A 348 -18.25 6.64 -1.49
CA TYR A 348 -17.39 5.98 -0.51
C TYR A 348 -15.98 5.79 -1.08
N ASP A 349 -14.98 5.99 -0.23
CA ASP A 349 -13.62 5.53 -0.55
C ASP A 349 -13.56 4.00 -0.50
N ARG A 350 -12.41 3.43 -0.89
CA ARG A 350 -12.22 1.97 -0.94
C ARG A 350 -12.55 1.28 0.39
N ALA A 351 -12.19 1.88 1.53
CA ALA A 351 -12.45 1.30 2.84
C ALA A 351 -13.96 1.29 3.15
N HIS A 352 -14.65 2.40 2.89
CA HIS A 352 -16.09 2.52 3.09
C HIS A 352 -16.91 1.67 2.12
N VAL A 353 -16.49 1.51 0.85
CA VAL A 353 -17.13 0.59 -0.10
C VAL A 353 -17.03 -0.86 0.41
N ASN A 354 -15.85 -1.28 0.87
CA ASN A 354 -15.65 -2.61 1.43
C ASN A 354 -16.44 -2.80 2.73
N ALA A 355 -16.46 -1.80 3.62
CA ALA A 355 -17.22 -1.85 4.86
C ALA A 355 -18.74 -1.94 4.61
N ALA A 356 -19.28 -1.14 3.67
CA ALA A 356 -20.69 -1.22 3.27
C ALA A 356 -21.04 -2.59 2.67
N ALA A 357 -20.14 -3.18 1.87
CA ALA A 357 -20.32 -4.51 1.33
C ALA A 357 -20.31 -5.61 2.41
N LEU A 358 -19.41 -5.51 3.39
CA LEU A 358 -19.36 -6.41 4.55
C LEU A 358 -20.62 -6.28 5.42
N GLN A 359 -21.07 -5.05 5.71
CA GLN A 359 -22.29 -4.81 6.47
C GLN A 359 -23.48 -5.46 5.78
N LYS A 360 -23.59 -5.28 4.47
CA LYS A 360 -24.68 -5.87 3.68
C LYS A 360 -24.60 -7.40 3.62
N ALA A 361 -23.39 -7.96 3.54
CA ALA A 361 -23.16 -9.40 3.55
C ALA A 361 -23.53 -10.07 4.87
N MET A 362 -23.52 -9.33 5.97
CA MET A 362 -23.85 -9.79 7.33
C MET A 362 -25.25 -9.36 7.78
N LYS A 363 -26.02 -8.68 6.91
CA LYS A 363 -27.34 -8.17 7.28
C LYS A 363 -28.45 -9.14 6.88
N GLY A 364 -29.24 -9.57 7.86
CA GLY A 364 -30.47 -10.33 7.64
C GLY A 364 -30.30 -11.79 8.06
N ALA A 365 -31.10 -12.67 7.46
CA ALA A 365 -31.00 -14.10 7.73
C ALA A 365 -29.93 -14.73 6.82
N GLY A 366 -28.89 -15.29 7.44
CA GLY A 366 -27.74 -15.88 6.75
C GLY A 366 -26.65 -14.85 6.42
N THR A 367 -25.52 -15.35 5.95
CA THR A 367 -24.31 -14.57 5.68
C THR A 367 -23.90 -14.78 4.23
N ASN A 368 -23.37 -13.76 3.56
CA ASN A 368 -22.68 -13.92 2.29
C ASN A 368 -21.19 -14.15 2.56
N GLU A 369 -20.81 -15.40 2.84
CA GLU A 369 -19.43 -15.77 3.19
C GLU A 369 -18.44 -15.39 2.08
N GLY A 370 -18.88 -15.47 0.82
CA GLY A 370 -18.07 -15.08 -0.34
C GLY A 370 -17.59 -13.63 -0.28
N MET A 371 -18.44 -12.69 0.16
CA MET A 371 -18.06 -11.29 0.32
C MET A 371 -17.02 -11.11 1.43
N LEU A 372 -17.18 -11.79 2.57
CA LEU A 372 -16.22 -11.74 3.68
C LEU A 372 -14.85 -12.26 3.23
N ILE A 373 -14.83 -13.38 2.50
CA ILE A 373 -13.61 -13.95 1.91
C ILE A 373 -12.95 -12.97 0.95
N ASP A 374 -13.72 -12.46 -0.01
CA ASP A 374 -13.24 -11.59 -1.08
C ASP A 374 -12.68 -10.26 -0.56
N VAL A 375 -13.25 -9.69 0.51
CA VAL A 375 -12.75 -8.46 1.12
C VAL A 375 -11.53 -8.73 2.00
N LEU A 376 -11.62 -9.68 2.95
CA LEU A 376 -10.58 -9.84 3.96
C LEU A 376 -9.32 -10.55 3.44
N CYS A 377 -9.44 -11.44 2.45
CA CYS A 377 -8.28 -12.11 1.87
C CYS A 377 -7.53 -11.23 0.86
N THR A 378 -8.15 -10.15 0.36
CA THR A 378 -7.50 -9.25 -0.61
C THR A 378 -6.97 -7.96 0.02
N ALA A 379 -7.33 -7.70 1.28
CA ALA A 379 -6.89 -6.53 2.03
C ALA A 379 -5.50 -6.72 2.65
N THR A 380 -4.68 -5.69 2.56
CA THR A 380 -3.44 -5.52 3.33
C THR A 380 -3.71 -5.23 4.80
N ASN A 381 -2.70 -5.31 5.66
CA ASN A 381 -2.82 -4.92 7.07
C ASN A 381 -3.38 -3.48 7.23
N ASN A 382 -2.89 -2.54 6.43
CA ASN A 382 -3.36 -1.16 6.46
C ASN A 382 -4.80 -1.02 5.98
N GLU A 383 -5.18 -1.73 4.91
CA GLU A 383 -6.55 -1.74 4.42
C GLU A 383 -7.50 -2.39 5.42
N VAL A 384 -7.13 -3.49 6.08
CA VAL A 384 -7.95 -4.10 7.14
C VAL A 384 -8.22 -3.11 8.27
N LYS A 385 -7.19 -2.38 8.74
CA LYS A 385 -7.36 -1.32 9.76
C LYS A 385 -8.36 -0.25 9.29
N LYS A 386 -8.18 0.28 8.08
CA LYS A 386 -9.10 1.27 7.51
C LYS A 386 -10.51 0.75 7.30
N ILE A 387 -10.66 -0.52 6.92
CA ILE A 387 -11.98 -1.17 6.77
C ILE A 387 -12.66 -1.29 8.14
N LYS A 388 -11.94 -1.64 9.21
CA LYS A 388 -12.48 -1.67 10.58
C LYS A 388 -12.97 -0.28 11.01
N GLU A 389 -12.18 0.76 10.76
CA GLU A 389 -12.55 2.16 11.01
C GLU A 389 -13.80 2.56 10.22
N ALA A 390 -13.80 2.35 8.89
CA ALA A 390 -14.93 2.68 8.03
C ALA A 390 -16.20 1.88 8.39
N TYR A 391 -16.05 0.63 8.85
CA TYR A 391 -17.17 -0.18 9.31
C TYR A 391 -17.76 0.37 10.61
N GLN A 392 -16.92 0.76 11.56
CA GLN A 392 -17.36 1.44 12.79
C GLN A 392 -18.04 2.77 12.46
N ASP A 393 -17.52 3.55 11.51
CA ASP A 393 -18.12 4.81 11.08
C ASP A 393 -19.53 4.61 10.49
N LEU A 394 -19.70 3.61 9.62
CA LEU A 394 -20.97 3.32 8.95
C LEU A 394 -22.02 2.65 9.85
N THR A 395 -21.59 1.81 10.79
CA THR A 395 -22.49 0.91 11.53
C THR A 395 -22.57 1.21 13.02
N GLN A 396 -21.63 1.98 13.56
CA GLN A 396 -21.40 2.18 14.99
C GLN A 396 -21.08 0.87 15.75
N LYS A 397 -20.62 -0.17 15.04
CA LYS A 397 -20.24 -1.47 15.59
C LYS A 397 -18.84 -1.91 15.17
N SER A 398 -18.24 -2.79 15.96
CA SER A 398 -16.99 -3.47 15.64
C SER A 398 -17.22 -4.48 14.51
N LEU A 399 -16.40 -4.39 13.46
CA LEU A 399 -16.39 -5.39 12.39
C LEU A 399 -16.03 -6.79 12.91
N GLU A 400 -15.13 -6.86 13.89
CA GLU A 400 -14.69 -8.13 14.47
C GLU A 400 -15.83 -8.81 15.24
N ASP A 401 -16.58 -8.04 16.03
CA ASP A 401 -17.71 -8.55 16.81
C ASP A 401 -18.83 -9.06 15.90
N ASP A 402 -19.18 -8.32 14.84
CA ASP A 402 -20.20 -8.74 13.87
C ASP A 402 -19.71 -9.99 13.09
N VAL A 403 -18.43 -10.07 12.69
CA VAL A 403 -17.88 -11.29 12.07
C VAL A 403 -17.94 -12.48 13.03
N GLU A 404 -17.66 -12.27 14.32
CA GLU A 404 -17.73 -13.33 15.30
C GLU A 404 -19.16 -13.84 15.57
N SER A 405 -20.17 -12.97 15.47
CA SER A 405 -21.58 -13.34 15.66
C SER A 405 -22.18 -14.00 14.43
N GLU A 406 -21.81 -13.55 13.23
CA GLU A 406 -22.39 -14.02 11.96
C GLU A 406 -21.70 -15.25 11.37
N THR A 407 -20.60 -15.71 11.98
CA THR A 407 -19.83 -16.87 11.51
C THR A 407 -19.50 -17.85 12.63
N SER A 408 -19.10 -19.07 12.28
CA SER A 408 -18.77 -20.11 13.26
C SER A 408 -17.63 -21.03 12.82
N GLY A 409 -17.19 -21.91 13.72
CA GLY A 409 -16.17 -22.93 13.45
C GLY A 409 -14.83 -22.37 12.96
N ASN A 410 -14.15 -23.13 12.10
CA ASN A 410 -12.86 -22.75 11.53
C ASN A 410 -12.96 -21.55 10.58
N PHE A 411 -14.13 -21.34 9.96
CA PHE A 411 -14.38 -20.16 9.14
C PHE A 411 -14.33 -18.87 9.97
N LYS A 412 -14.97 -18.84 11.15
CA LYS A 412 -14.83 -17.71 12.09
C LYS A 412 -13.37 -17.48 12.47
N ARG A 413 -12.67 -18.52 12.89
CA ARG A 413 -11.28 -18.42 13.39
C ARG A 413 -10.34 -17.81 12.35
N VAL A 414 -10.44 -18.23 11.08
CA VAL A 414 -9.57 -17.70 10.02
C VAL A 414 -9.90 -16.25 9.66
N LEU A 415 -11.18 -15.85 9.68
CA LEU A 415 -11.55 -14.45 9.43
C LEU A 415 -11.07 -13.53 10.58
N VAL A 416 -11.23 -13.96 11.83
CA VAL A 416 -10.71 -13.22 13.00
C VAL A 416 -9.19 -13.10 12.92
N ALA A 417 -8.48 -14.15 12.48
CA ALA A 417 -7.03 -14.09 12.26
C ALA A 417 -6.63 -13.05 11.20
N LEU A 418 -7.36 -12.97 10.08
CA LEU A 418 -7.14 -11.93 9.06
C LEU A 418 -7.42 -10.51 9.61
N LEU A 419 -8.46 -10.36 10.44
CA LEU A 419 -8.82 -9.08 11.07
C LEU A 419 -7.80 -8.57 12.10
N GLN A 420 -6.84 -9.41 12.53
CA GLN A 420 -5.73 -8.96 13.36
C GLN A 420 -4.74 -8.07 12.59
N ALA A 421 -4.75 -8.11 11.25
CA ALA A 421 -3.89 -7.28 10.40
C ALA A 421 -2.38 -7.40 10.74
N ARG A 422 -1.90 -8.64 10.93
CA ARG A 422 -0.51 -8.98 11.32
C ARG A 422 0.23 -9.81 10.27
N ARG A 423 -0.14 -9.69 8.99
CA ARG A 423 0.61 -10.36 7.92
C ARG A 423 2.04 -9.79 7.87
N GLU A 424 3.03 -10.66 7.88
CA GLU A 424 4.46 -10.36 7.75
C GLU A 424 4.78 -9.76 6.37
N THR A 425 5.91 -9.09 6.25
CA THR A 425 6.42 -8.49 5.00
C THR A 425 7.62 -9.23 4.44
N ASP A 426 8.32 -10.01 5.27
CA ASP A 426 9.57 -10.65 4.90
C ASP A 426 9.38 -11.97 4.16
N CYS A 427 10.43 -12.42 3.49
CA CYS A 427 10.50 -13.74 2.88
C CYS A 427 11.85 -14.39 3.23
N ASP A 428 11.80 -15.62 3.74
CA ASP A 428 12.93 -16.45 4.12
C ASP A 428 12.72 -17.86 3.58
N LYS A 429 13.59 -18.27 2.65
CA LYS A 429 13.50 -19.57 1.97
C LYS A 429 13.71 -20.76 2.92
N SER A 430 14.49 -20.60 3.99
CA SER A 430 14.66 -21.67 4.99
C SER A 430 13.36 -21.85 5.78
N GLN A 431 12.79 -20.74 6.26
CA GLN A 431 11.49 -20.76 6.92
C GLN A 431 10.39 -21.29 5.99
N ALA A 432 10.48 -21.01 4.68
CA ALA A 432 9.49 -21.48 3.71
C ALA A 432 9.49 -23.01 3.59
N ARG A 433 10.68 -23.65 3.66
CA ARG A 433 10.79 -25.11 3.67
C ARG A 433 10.20 -25.70 4.95
N GLU A 434 10.50 -25.09 6.09
CA GLU A 434 9.95 -25.52 7.39
C GLU A 434 8.43 -25.40 7.40
N ASP A 435 7.88 -24.26 6.96
CA ASP A 435 6.44 -24.04 6.87
C ASP A 435 5.77 -25.00 5.89
N ALA A 436 6.40 -25.30 4.73
CA ALA A 436 5.87 -26.27 3.76
C ALA A 436 5.78 -27.68 4.35
N LEU A 437 6.84 -28.12 5.04
CA LEU A 437 6.86 -29.40 5.75
C LEU A 437 5.84 -29.43 6.88
N GLU A 438 5.66 -28.32 7.60
CA GLU A 438 4.69 -28.21 8.68
C GLU A 438 3.25 -28.33 8.15
N ILE A 439 2.93 -27.66 7.02
CA ILE A 439 1.63 -27.81 6.35
C ILE A 439 1.40 -29.26 5.92
N TYR A 440 2.41 -29.93 5.35
CA TYR A 440 2.28 -31.34 4.94
C TYR A 440 1.97 -32.24 6.12
N LYS A 441 2.70 -32.07 7.23
CA LYS A 441 2.47 -32.81 8.49
C LYS A 441 1.13 -32.49 9.15
N ALA A 442 0.62 -31.28 8.97
CA ALA A 442 -0.66 -30.84 9.50
C ALA A 442 -1.86 -31.36 8.69
N GLY A 443 -1.66 -31.85 7.48
CA GLY A 443 -2.71 -32.43 6.64
C GLY A 443 -2.37 -33.85 6.22
N GLU A 444 -1.72 -33.98 5.06
CA GLU A 444 -1.58 -35.25 4.33
C GLU A 444 -0.81 -36.37 5.09
N ASP A 445 0.07 -36.03 6.04
CA ASP A 445 0.84 -37.02 6.84
C ASP A 445 0.08 -37.55 8.09
N LYS A 446 -1.20 -37.20 8.26
CA LYS A 446 -1.98 -37.60 9.43
C LYS A 446 -3.46 -37.85 9.09
N LEU A 447 -4.16 -38.49 10.03
CA LEU A 447 -5.61 -38.62 9.96
C LEU A 447 -6.26 -37.34 10.50
N GLY A 448 -7.06 -36.70 9.64
CA GLY A 448 -7.69 -35.41 9.91
C GLY A 448 -6.70 -34.25 9.82
N THR A 449 -7.20 -33.03 9.71
CA THR A 449 -6.37 -31.85 9.46
C THR A 449 -6.16 -31.04 10.73
N ASP A 450 -4.98 -30.45 10.92
CA ASP A 450 -4.73 -29.41 11.91
C ASP A 450 -4.97 -28.04 11.29
N GLU A 451 -6.21 -27.56 11.39
CA GLU A 451 -6.61 -26.27 10.83
C GLU A 451 -5.92 -25.09 11.53
N SER A 452 -5.41 -25.27 12.76
CA SER A 452 -4.70 -24.19 13.46
C SER A 452 -3.36 -23.87 12.80
N THR A 453 -2.64 -24.91 12.35
CA THR A 453 -1.37 -24.76 11.62
C THR A 453 -1.57 -24.12 10.26
N PHE A 454 -2.56 -24.58 9.47
CA PHE A 454 -2.91 -23.95 8.18
C PHE A 454 -3.28 -22.47 8.37
N THR A 455 -4.12 -22.17 9.37
CA THR A 455 -4.57 -20.80 9.66
C THR A 455 -3.40 -19.91 10.06
N ARG A 456 -2.55 -20.36 10.99
CA ARG A 456 -1.39 -19.60 11.44
C ARG A 456 -0.48 -19.24 10.28
N ILE A 457 -0.04 -20.23 9.50
CA ILE A 457 0.93 -20.00 8.41
C ILE A 457 0.31 -19.11 7.32
N LEU A 458 -0.88 -19.44 6.81
CA LEU A 458 -1.46 -18.73 5.67
C LEU A 458 -1.98 -17.32 6.03
N CYS A 459 -2.40 -17.07 7.27
CA CYS A 459 -2.83 -15.74 7.69
C CYS A 459 -1.67 -14.82 8.11
N THR A 460 -0.55 -15.36 8.63
CA THR A 460 0.56 -14.51 9.11
C THR A 460 1.70 -14.36 8.13
N ARG A 461 2.02 -15.34 7.28
CA ARG A 461 3.15 -15.21 6.34
C ARG A 461 2.87 -14.17 5.25
N SER A 462 3.92 -13.49 4.79
CA SER A 462 3.82 -12.59 3.64
C SER A 462 3.35 -13.34 2.40
N TYR A 463 2.72 -12.65 1.46
CA TYR A 463 2.32 -13.28 0.19
C TYR A 463 3.52 -13.83 -0.59
N ASP A 464 4.67 -13.18 -0.50
CA ASP A 464 5.91 -13.70 -1.09
C ASP A 464 6.35 -15.01 -0.45
N GLN A 465 6.33 -15.06 0.89
CA GLN A 465 6.63 -16.26 1.63
C GLN A 465 5.67 -17.40 1.25
N ILE A 466 4.36 -17.14 1.18
CA ILE A 466 3.35 -18.14 0.78
C ILE A 466 3.60 -18.65 -0.64
N ARG A 467 4.02 -17.79 -1.57
CA ARG A 467 4.39 -18.22 -2.93
C ARG A 467 5.57 -19.17 -2.91
N VAL A 468 6.62 -18.87 -2.14
CA VAL A 468 7.80 -19.74 -1.99
C VAL A 468 7.45 -21.04 -1.27
N ILE A 469 6.60 -20.99 -0.23
CA ILE A 469 6.06 -22.20 0.42
C ILE A 469 5.32 -23.05 -0.62
N ASN A 470 4.48 -22.45 -1.48
CA ASN A 470 3.76 -23.18 -2.51
C ASN A 470 4.69 -23.86 -3.52
N GLU A 471 5.75 -23.19 -3.95
CA GLU A 471 6.76 -23.75 -4.86
C GLU A 471 7.46 -24.96 -4.23
N ILE A 472 7.95 -24.81 -2.99
CA ILE A 472 8.62 -25.90 -2.26
C ILE A 472 7.67 -27.07 -2.02
N TYR A 473 6.44 -26.77 -1.57
CA TYR A 473 5.42 -27.80 -1.32
C TYR A 473 5.12 -28.58 -2.60
N GLN A 474 5.05 -27.91 -3.75
CA GLN A 474 4.85 -28.56 -5.04
C GLN A 474 6.01 -29.49 -5.42
N ASP A 475 7.25 -29.08 -5.17
CA ASP A 475 8.43 -29.89 -5.44
C ASP A 475 8.51 -31.13 -4.53
N GLU A 476 8.10 -31.00 -3.26
CA GLU A 476 8.22 -32.07 -2.25
C GLU A 476 7.01 -33.03 -2.24
N ALA A 477 5.78 -32.52 -2.37
CA ALA A 477 4.55 -33.31 -2.28
C ALA A 477 3.99 -33.73 -3.66
N GLY A 478 4.49 -33.16 -4.75
CA GLY A 478 4.06 -33.48 -6.13
C GLY A 478 2.74 -32.82 -6.55
N HIS A 479 2.18 -31.92 -5.74
CA HIS A 479 1.06 -31.04 -6.09
C HIS A 479 1.13 -29.73 -5.30
N ASP A 480 0.46 -28.69 -5.78
CA ASP A 480 0.50 -27.37 -5.15
C ASP A 480 -0.38 -27.28 -3.87
N LEU A 481 -0.21 -26.18 -3.10
CA LEU A 481 -0.94 -25.97 -1.85
C LEU A 481 -2.45 -25.89 -2.06
N ILE A 482 -2.92 -25.38 -3.20
CA ILE A 482 -4.35 -25.33 -3.51
C ILE A 482 -4.93 -26.73 -3.51
N LYS A 483 -4.28 -27.68 -4.21
CA LYS A 483 -4.73 -29.07 -4.24
C LYS A 483 -4.68 -29.74 -2.87
N ALA A 484 -3.68 -29.44 -2.04
CA ALA A 484 -3.62 -29.95 -0.67
C ALA A 484 -4.80 -29.40 0.18
N ILE A 485 -5.03 -28.09 0.14
CA ILE A 485 -6.15 -27.42 0.81
C ILE A 485 -7.49 -28.01 0.34
N GLU A 486 -7.64 -28.32 -0.94
CA GLU A 486 -8.87 -28.90 -1.50
C GLU A 486 -9.19 -30.30 -1.00
N LYS A 487 -8.17 -31.13 -0.74
CA LYS A 487 -8.33 -32.47 -0.20
C LYS A 487 -8.57 -32.48 1.30
N GLU A 488 -7.83 -31.63 2.03
CA GLU A 488 -7.78 -31.65 3.49
C GLU A 488 -8.89 -30.83 4.14
N THR A 489 -9.39 -29.80 3.45
CA THR A 489 -10.35 -28.86 4.03
C THR A 489 -11.65 -28.76 3.22
N SER A 490 -12.70 -28.18 3.81
CA SER A 490 -14.00 -28.06 3.17
C SER A 490 -14.71 -26.74 3.48
N GLY A 491 -15.86 -26.51 2.85
CA GLY A 491 -16.71 -25.35 3.10
C GLY A 491 -16.03 -24.01 2.83
N ASP A 492 -16.41 -22.99 3.59
CA ASP A 492 -15.87 -21.63 3.44
C ASP A 492 -14.47 -21.48 4.03
N TYR A 493 -14.09 -22.32 5.00
CA TYR A 493 -12.71 -22.39 5.48
C TYR A 493 -11.74 -22.74 4.33
N LYS A 494 -12.07 -23.74 3.51
CA LYS A 494 -11.31 -24.07 2.29
C LYS A 494 -11.18 -22.87 1.35
N LYS A 495 -12.28 -22.15 1.13
CA LYS A 495 -12.32 -21.01 0.20
C LYS A 495 -11.42 -19.87 0.68
N VAL A 496 -11.36 -19.60 2.00
CA VAL A 496 -10.44 -18.61 2.57
C VAL A 496 -8.98 -18.98 2.29
N LEU A 497 -8.56 -20.19 2.66
CA LEU A 497 -7.18 -20.62 2.48
C LEU A 497 -6.76 -20.62 1.01
N SER A 498 -7.65 -21.11 0.14
CA SER A 498 -7.43 -21.11 -1.31
C SER A 498 -7.28 -19.68 -1.85
N ARG A 499 -8.13 -18.74 -1.40
CA ARG A 499 -8.07 -17.34 -1.82
C ARG A 499 -6.75 -16.67 -1.41
N ILE A 500 -6.25 -16.97 -0.20
CA ILE A 500 -4.95 -16.45 0.26
C ILE A 500 -3.80 -16.94 -0.65
N VAL A 501 -3.79 -18.24 -0.98
CA VAL A 501 -2.76 -18.80 -1.87
C VAL A 501 -2.89 -18.24 -3.29
N LEU A 502 -4.11 -18.06 -3.82
CA LEU A 502 -4.31 -17.41 -5.12
C LEU A 502 -3.81 -15.96 -5.12
N MET A 503 -4.07 -15.20 -4.07
CA MET A 503 -3.53 -13.84 -3.90
C MET A 503 -2.00 -13.82 -3.84
N SER A 504 -1.36 -14.87 -3.32
CA SER A 504 0.12 -14.97 -3.33
C SER A 504 0.71 -15.19 -4.73
N LYS A 505 -0.05 -15.84 -5.62
CA LYS A 505 0.37 -16.24 -6.97
C LYS A 505 0.05 -15.17 -8.01
N ASP A 506 -1.18 -14.66 -8.02
CA ASP A 506 -1.66 -13.68 -9.01
C ASP A 506 -2.74 -12.76 -8.41
N PRO A 507 -2.36 -11.67 -7.72
CA PRO A 507 -3.31 -10.74 -7.11
C PRO A 507 -4.33 -10.16 -8.11
N ILE A 508 -3.86 -9.72 -9.30
CA ILE A 508 -4.72 -9.09 -10.31
C ILE A 508 -5.65 -10.13 -10.94
N GLY A 509 -5.13 -11.32 -11.27
CA GLY A 509 -5.93 -12.43 -11.77
C GLY A 509 -6.99 -12.88 -10.76
N THR A 510 -6.65 -12.87 -9.47
CA THR A 510 -7.59 -13.21 -8.40
C THR A 510 -8.75 -12.22 -8.34
N VAL A 511 -8.50 -10.92 -8.46
CA VAL A 511 -9.56 -9.90 -8.52
C VAL A 511 -10.38 -10.00 -9.81
N ALA A 512 -9.74 -10.29 -10.95
CA ALA A 512 -10.44 -10.55 -12.21
C ALA A 512 -11.36 -11.79 -12.10
N GLU A 513 -10.92 -12.85 -11.41
CA GLU A 513 -11.74 -14.04 -11.12
C GLU A 513 -12.92 -13.72 -10.19
N MET A 514 -12.76 -12.80 -9.24
CA MET A 514 -13.88 -12.31 -8.41
C MET A 514 -14.93 -11.57 -9.25
N LEU A 515 -14.52 -10.72 -10.21
CA LEU A 515 -15.43 -10.10 -11.18
C LEU A 515 -16.13 -11.14 -12.05
N TYR A 516 -15.39 -12.14 -12.54
CA TYR A 516 -15.97 -13.16 -13.38
C TYR A 516 -17.04 -13.94 -12.61
N ARG A 517 -16.71 -14.35 -11.37
CA ARG A 517 -17.65 -15.06 -10.49
C ARG A 517 -18.86 -14.24 -10.09
N SER A 518 -18.78 -12.90 -10.08
CA SER A 518 -19.96 -12.09 -9.76
C SER A 518 -20.98 -12.04 -10.89
N MET A 519 -20.59 -12.37 -12.12
CA MET A 519 -21.45 -12.38 -13.31
C MET A 519 -21.63 -13.78 -13.91
N LYS A 520 -20.85 -14.77 -13.48
CA LYS A 520 -20.95 -16.13 -14.00
C LYS A 520 -22.19 -16.84 -13.46
N GLY A 521 -23.01 -17.35 -14.37
CA GLY A 521 -24.10 -18.27 -14.06
C GLY A 521 -25.47 -17.61 -14.27
N ALA A 522 -26.47 -18.08 -13.52
CA ALA A 522 -27.80 -17.47 -13.58
C ALA A 522 -27.87 -16.29 -12.59
N GLY A 523 -28.01 -15.08 -13.13
CA GLY A 523 -28.08 -13.84 -12.36
C GLY A 523 -26.72 -13.29 -11.95
N THR A 524 -26.76 -12.16 -11.23
CA THR A 524 -25.58 -11.33 -10.95
C THR A 524 -25.46 -11.11 -9.45
N ASN A 525 -24.28 -11.33 -8.88
CA ASN A 525 -23.94 -10.84 -7.55
C ASN A 525 -23.56 -9.35 -7.66
N ASP A 526 -24.58 -8.50 -7.75
CA ASP A 526 -24.40 -7.06 -7.95
C ASP A 526 -23.56 -6.40 -6.86
N ASP A 527 -23.67 -6.87 -5.62
CA ASP A 527 -22.95 -6.26 -4.49
C ASP A 527 -21.44 -6.47 -4.67
N SER A 528 -21.02 -7.65 -5.12
CA SER A 528 -19.61 -7.91 -5.47
C SER A 528 -19.19 -7.13 -6.72
N LEU A 529 -20.04 -7.07 -7.75
CA LEU A 529 -19.74 -6.33 -8.98
C LEU A 529 -19.53 -4.84 -8.71
N ILE A 530 -20.51 -4.18 -8.06
CA ILE A 530 -20.43 -2.75 -7.69
C ILE A 530 -19.22 -2.50 -6.80
N ARG A 531 -18.99 -3.34 -5.78
CA ARG A 531 -17.86 -3.20 -4.87
C ARG A 531 -16.53 -3.21 -5.63
N ILE A 532 -16.30 -4.20 -6.49
CA ILE A 532 -15.01 -4.33 -7.18
C ILE A 532 -14.80 -3.17 -8.17
N ILE A 533 -15.82 -2.82 -8.96
CA ILE A 533 -15.73 -1.69 -9.89
C ILE A 533 -15.36 -0.42 -9.13
N LEU A 534 -16.07 -0.09 -8.04
CA LEU A 534 -15.80 1.14 -7.29
C LEU A 534 -14.49 1.10 -6.49
N ALA A 535 -14.21 0.01 -5.78
CA ALA A 535 -13.03 -0.13 -4.92
C ALA A 535 -11.71 -0.03 -5.69
N TYR A 536 -11.71 -0.37 -6.98
CA TYR A 536 -10.51 -0.37 -7.82
C TYR A 536 -10.50 0.72 -8.90
N SER A 537 -11.62 1.42 -9.14
CA SER A 537 -11.78 2.43 -10.21
C SER A 537 -10.71 3.53 -10.24
N GLU A 538 -10.27 3.98 -9.07
CA GLU A 538 -9.29 5.06 -8.91
C GLU A 538 -7.85 4.57 -8.71
N ASP A 539 -7.59 3.28 -8.90
CA ASP A 539 -6.26 2.69 -8.68
C ASP A 539 -5.83 1.72 -9.80
N SER A 540 -6.53 0.59 -9.92
CA SER A 540 -6.05 -0.56 -10.68
C SER A 540 -7.12 -1.26 -11.51
N LEU A 541 -8.32 -0.68 -11.66
CA LEU A 541 -9.40 -1.29 -12.43
C LEU A 541 -9.03 -1.55 -13.89
N GLN A 542 -8.23 -0.69 -14.54
CA GLN A 542 -7.78 -0.93 -15.92
C GLN A 542 -6.79 -2.12 -15.99
N LYS A 543 -5.92 -2.30 -14.97
CA LYS A 543 -5.06 -3.50 -14.88
C LYS A 543 -5.91 -4.77 -14.74
N ILE A 544 -6.94 -4.72 -13.92
CA ILE A 544 -7.87 -5.83 -13.68
C ILE A 544 -8.66 -6.15 -14.95
N GLN A 545 -9.18 -5.13 -15.64
CA GLN A 545 -9.88 -5.27 -16.92
C GLN A 545 -9.00 -5.93 -17.97
N ASN A 546 -7.77 -5.45 -18.18
CA ASN A 546 -6.84 -6.06 -19.13
C ASN A 546 -6.55 -7.53 -18.79
N LYS A 547 -6.37 -7.86 -17.50
CA LYS A 547 -6.17 -9.26 -17.08
C LYS A 547 -7.41 -10.11 -17.34
N PHE A 548 -8.60 -9.57 -17.04
CA PHE A 548 -9.88 -10.21 -17.29
C PHE A 548 -10.06 -10.55 -18.78
N ASP A 549 -9.89 -9.55 -19.65
CA ASP A 549 -10.10 -9.66 -21.09
C ASP A 549 -9.11 -10.63 -21.75
N ASN A 550 -7.91 -10.80 -21.17
CA ASN A 550 -6.92 -11.79 -21.61
C ASN A 550 -7.17 -13.20 -21.06
N THR A 551 -8.01 -13.36 -20.03
CA THR A 551 -8.23 -14.64 -19.34
C THR A 551 -9.55 -15.30 -19.75
N TYR A 552 -10.60 -14.51 -20.00
CA TYR A 552 -11.94 -15.00 -20.27
C TYR A 552 -12.36 -14.75 -21.72
N GLU A 553 -13.27 -15.57 -22.24
CA GLU A 553 -13.72 -15.50 -23.65
C GLU A 553 -14.48 -14.22 -23.99
N LYS A 554 -15.17 -13.64 -23.00
CA LYS A 554 -15.87 -12.36 -23.11
C LYS A 554 -15.09 -11.31 -22.35
N THR A 555 -15.02 -10.11 -22.90
CA THR A 555 -14.46 -8.96 -22.19
C THR A 555 -15.31 -8.57 -20.98
N LEU A 556 -14.73 -7.84 -20.04
CA LEU A 556 -15.42 -7.32 -18.85
C LEU A 556 -16.62 -6.45 -19.26
N VAL A 557 -16.45 -5.62 -20.29
CA VAL A 557 -17.50 -4.76 -20.85
C VAL A 557 -18.66 -5.58 -21.43
N GLU A 558 -18.36 -6.66 -22.15
CA GLU A 558 -19.38 -7.54 -22.72
C GLU A 558 -20.14 -8.31 -21.63
N MET A 559 -19.44 -8.81 -20.59
CA MET A 559 -20.10 -9.49 -19.47
C MET A 559 -21.00 -8.53 -18.70
N ILE A 560 -20.52 -7.36 -18.28
CA ILE A 560 -21.37 -6.35 -17.60
C ILE A 560 -22.55 -5.98 -18.49
N SER A 561 -22.32 -5.81 -19.79
CA SER A 561 -23.38 -5.46 -20.73
C SER A 561 -24.48 -6.51 -20.88
N GLY A 562 -24.15 -7.78 -20.66
CA GLY A 562 -25.07 -8.91 -20.73
C GLY A 562 -25.75 -9.23 -19.40
N ASP A 563 -25.07 -9.01 -18.28
CA ASP A 563 -25.54 -9.35 -16.92
C ASP A 563 -26.19 -8.19 -16.16
N THR A 564 -26.15 -6.97 -16.72
CA THR A 564 -26.78 -5.77 -16.15
C THR A 564 -27.63 -5.03 -17.18
N SER A 565 -28.53 -4.15 -16.75
CA SER A 565 -29.42 -3.38 -17.63
C SER A 565 -29.69 -1.97 -17.13
N GLY A 566 -30.34 -1.15 -17.97
CA GLY A 566 -30.76 0.22 -17.63
C GLY A 566 -29.60 1.14 -17.25
N ASP A 567 -29.88 2.11 -16.38
CA ASP A 567 -28.91 3.12 -15.94
C ASP A 567 -27.85 2.54 -15.00
N TYR A 568 -28.15 1.42 -14.33
CA TYR A 568 -27.16 0.65 -13.60
C TYR A 568 -26.02 0.16 -14.51
N LYS A 569 -26.37 -0.44 -15.65
CA LYS A 569 -25.38 -0.84 -16.67
C LYS A 569 -24.57 0.35 -17.16
N LYS A 570 -25.25 1.43 -17.56
CA LYS A 570 -24.60 2.63 -18.10
C LYS A 570 -23.60 3.22 -17.10
N PHE A 571 -23.97 3.30 -15.83
CA PHE A 571 -23.08 3.82 -14.78
C PHE A 571 -21.83 2.96 -14.59
N LEU A 572 -21.98 1.62 -14.55
CA LEU A 572 -20.82 0.73 -14.43
C LEU A 572 -19.88 0.82 -15.63
N LEU A 573 -20.44 0.92 -16.84
CA LEU A 573 -19.65 1.06 -18.07
C LEU A 573 -18.93 2.41 -18.14
N ALA A 574 -19.60 3.49 -17.75
CA ALA A 574 -18.98 4.82 -17.68
C ALA A 574 -17.83 4.91 -16.67
N ILE A 575 -17.78 4.02 -15.68
CA ILE A 575 -16.64 3.91 -14.74
C ILE A 575 -15.47 3.14 -15.36
N LEU A 576 -15.70 2.29 -16.36
CA LEU A 576 -14.67 1.50 -17.03
C LEU A 576 -13.99 2.23 -18.19
N GLU A 577 -14.67 3.22 -18.76
CA GLU A 577 -14.14 4.13 -19.79
C GLU A 577 -13.08 5.09 -19.19
#